data_AF-A0A7V7PNY3-F1
#
_entry.id   AF-A0A7V7PNY3-F1
#
_cell.length_a   1.000
_cell.length_b   1.000
_cell.length_c   1.000
_cell.angle_alpha   90.00
_cell.angle_beta   90.00
_cell.angle_gamma   90.00
#
_symmetry.space_group_name_H-M   'P 1'
#
loop_
_entity.id
_entity.type
_entity.pdbx_description
1 polymer ?
#
loop_
_entity_poly.entity_id
_entity_poly.type
_entity_poly.pdbx_seq_one_letter_code
_entity_poly.pdbx_strand_id
1 'polypeptide(L)'
;MPLYHATWRERLPAIRREGIRADVATKNHSCENGVYLADSPLAAAYFLIEAYVQRGRAVSDPAERASAIVIIVVDDARFDRSALEPDPGFTYPVFRTFVHPGRIDVRNATIIGVNDLLER
;
A
#
# COMPACT_ATOMS: atom_id res chain seq x y z
N MET A 1 14.47 3.21 7.96
CA MET A 1 13.36 4.15 7.71
C MET A 1 12.14 3.32 7.33
N PRO A 2 10.97 3.47 7.98
CA PRO A 2 9.81 2.65 7.64
C PRO A 2 9.38 2.88 6.18
N LEU A 3 8.83 1.84 5.58
CA LEU A 3 8.09 1.92 4.32
C LEU A 3 6.60 1.78 4.61
N TYR A 4 5.77 2.11 3.62
CA TYR A 4 4.32 2.20 3.78
C TYR A 4 3.61 1.39 2.71
N HIS A 5 2.62 0.61 3.13
CA HIS A 5 1.73 -0.12 2.23
C HIS A 5 0.30 0.37 2.42
N ALA A 6 -0.34 0.86 1.37
CA ALA A 6 -1.75 1.21 1.43
C ALA A 6 -2.62 0.02 1.01
N THR A 7 -3.71 -0.19 1.73
CA THR A 7 -4.70 -1.21 1.42
C THR A 7 -6.12 -0.71 1.75
N TRP A 8 -7.12 -1.48 1.35
CA TRP A 8 -8.50 -1.25 1.77
C TRP A 8 -8.73 -1.84 3.16
N ARG A 9 -9.46 -1.14 4.03
CA ARG A 9 -9.76 -1.58 5.41
C ARG A 9 -10.37 -2.98 5.47
N GLU A 10 -11.20 -3.32 4.49
CA GLU A 10 -11.82 -4.65 4.32
C GLU A 10 -10.79 -5.79 4.14
N ARG A 11 -9.56 -5.49 3.73
CA ARG A 11 -8.47 -6.47 3.56
C ARG A 11 -7.66 -6.72 4.85
N LEU A 12 -7.81 -5.86 5.85
CA LEU A 12 -7.07 -5.97 7.11
C LEU A 12 -7.24 -7.33 7.83
N PRO A 13 -8.44 -7.96 7.89
CA PRO A 13 -8.58 -9.27 8.53
C PRO A 13 -7.69 -10.34 7.91
N ALA A 14 -7.62 -10.39 6.57
CA ALA A 14 -6.75 -11.33 5.86
C ALA A 14 -5.27 -11.00 6.11
N ILE A 15 -4.90 -9.72 6.04
CA ILE A 15 -3.52 -9.26 6.26
C ILE A 15 -3.06 -9.53 7.71
N ARG A 16 -3.94 -9.40 8.71
CA ARG A 16 -3.63 -9.72 10.11
C ARG A 16 -3.44 -11.21 10.36
N ARG A 17 -4.04 -12.07 9.54
CA ARG A 17 -3.86 -13.52 9.62
C ARG A 17 -2.63 -13.98 8.85
N GLU A 18 -2.41 -13.41 7.67
CA GLU A 18 -1.51 -13.96 6.65
C GLU A 18 -0.37 -13.00 6.26
N GLY A 19 -0.27 -11.82 6.83
CA GLY A 19 0.62 -10.77 6.32
C GLY A 19 0.21 -10.30 4.91
N ILE A 20 1.08 -9.52 4.26
CA ILE A 20 0.85 -9.11 2.87
C ILE A 20 1.62 -10.07 1.97
N ARG A 21 0.97 -10.61 0.94
CA ARG A 21 1.58 -11.55 0.01
C ARG A 21 1.52 -11.04 -1.42
N ALA A 22 2.65 -11.13 -2.13
CA ALA A 22 2.79 -10.74 -3.52
C ALA A 22 1.86 -11.51 -4.49
N ASP A 23 1.50 -12.76 -4.17
CA ASP A 23 0.78 -13.67 -5.06
C ASP A 23 -0.75 -13.56 -4.98
N VAL A 24 -1.29 -12.91 -3.95
CA VAL A 24 -2.74 -12.63 -3.79
C VAL A 24 -3.06 -11.13 -3.81
N ALA A 25 -2.05 -10.27 -3.85
CA ALA A 25 -2.27 -8.83 -3.99
C ALA A 25 -2.84 -8.53 -5.37
N THR A 26 -4.06 -7.97 -5.43
CA THR A 26 -4.63 -7.47 -6.67
C THR A 26 -3.79 -6.30 -7.16
N LYS A 27 -3.29 -6.40 -8.39
CA LYS A 27 -2.44 -5.35 -8.98
C LYS A 27 -3.25 -4.09 -9.27
N ASN A 28 -2.80 -2.97 -8.71
CA ASN A 28 -3.34 -1.66 -9.05
C ASN A 28 -2.82 -1.17 -10.42
N HIS A 29 -1.59 -1.54 -10.81
CA HIS A 29 -0.95 -1.21 -12.10
C HIS A 29 -0.32 -2.44 -12.78
N SER A 30 0.09 -2.31 -14.04
CA SER A 30 0.78 -3.39 -14.77
C SER A 30 2.24 -3.48 -14.34
N CYS A 31 2.51 -4.21 -13.26
CA CYS A 31 3.84 -4.44 -12.70
C CYS A 31 4.13 -5.93 -12.50
N GLU A 32 5.37 -6.26 -12.16
CA GLU A 32 5.72 -7.61 -11.68
C GLU A 32 4.94 -7.96 -10.40
N ASN A 33 4.73 -9.25 -10.14
CA ASN A 33 4.02 -9.69 -8.93
C ASN A 33 4.81 -9.27 -7.69
N GLY A 34 4.22 -8.50 -6.80
CA GLY A 34 4.93 -8.01 -5.62
C GLY A 34 4.07 -7.20 -4.66
N VAL A 35 4.60 -7.04 -3.45
CA VAL A 35 4.05 -6.13 -2.44
C VAL A 35 4.61 -4.73 -2.66
N TYR A 36 3.73 -3.79 -3.00
CA TYR A 36 4.09 -2.39 -3.18
C TYR A 36 4.35 -1.70 -1.85
N LEU A 37 5.47 -0.98 -1.79
CA LEU A 37 5.89 -0.18 -0.65
C LEU A 37 6.29 1.21 -1.12
N ALA A 38 6.02 2.23 -0.32
CA ALA A 38 6.46 3.59 -0.57
C ALA A 38 7.28 4.14 0.60
N ASP A 39 8.15 5.10 0.35
CA ASP A 39 8.90 5.83 1.39
C ASP A 39 8.08 6.92 2.10
N SER A 40 6.86 7.18 1.60
CA SER A 40 5.92 8.15 2.16
C SER A 40 4.51 7.54 2.30
N PRO A 41 3.80 7.82 3.41
CA PRO A 41 2.41 7.38 3.56
C PRO A 41 1.51 8.02 2.49
N LEU A 42 1.75 9.29 2.13
CA LEU A 42 0.96 9.96 1.08
C LEU A 42 1.14 9.28 -0.28
N ALA A 43 2.37 8.88 -0.61
CA ALA A 43 2.67 8.15 -1.83
C ALA A 43 1.95 6.79 -1.87
N ALA A 44 1.93 6.06 -0.74
CA ALA A 44 1.19 4.81 -0.65
C ALA A 44 -0.31 5.01 -0.88
N ALA A 45 -0.92 6.03 -0.25
CA ALA A 45 -2.34 6.35 -0.42
C ALA A 45 -2.70 6.75 -1.86
N TYR A 46 -1.84 7.54 -2.51
CA TYR A 46 -2.04 8.01 -3.88
C TYR A 46 -2.35 6.86 -4.85
N PHE A 47 -1.64 5.74 -4.76
CA PHE A 47 -1.88 4.59 -5.64
C PHE A 47 -3.29 4.00 -5.54
N LEU A 48 -3.86 3.91 -4.33
CA LEU A 48 -5.21 3.40 -4.17
C LEU A 48 -6.26 4.39 -4.64
N ILE A 49 -6.00 5.68 -4.46
CA ILE A 49 -6.86 6.75 -4.99
C ILE A 49 -6.84 6.71 -6.52
N GLU A 50 -5.66 6.67 -7.13
CA GLU A 50 -5.51 6.60 -8.59
C GLU A 50 -6.18 5.34 -9.17
N ALA A 51 -5.96 4.18 -8.55
CA ALA A 51 -6.62 2.93 -8.95
C ALA A 51 -8.16 3.02 -8.84
N TYR A 52 -8.67 3.68 -7.80
CA TYR A 52 -10.11 3.92 -7.65
C TYR A 52 -10.65 4.91 -8.69
N VAL A 53 -9.93 5.98 -9.01
CA VAL A 53 -10.33 6.92 -10.06
C VAL A 53 -10.38 6.23 -11.42
N GLN A 54 -9.43 5.34 -11.71
CA GLN A 54 -9.36 4.66 -13.01
C GLN A 54 -10.35 3.50 -13.16
N ARG A 55 -10.61 2.74 -12.09
CA ARG A 55 -11.31 1.44 -12.16
C ARG A 55 -12.41 1.26 -11.11
N GLY A 56 -12.58 2.23 -10.22
CA GLY A 56 -13.58 2.20 -9.16
C GLY A 56 -14.99 2.15 -9.73
N ARG A 57 -15.90 1.51 -8.98
CA ARG A 57 -17.32 1.53 -9.34
C ARG A 57 -17.93 2.85 -8.89
N ALA A 58 -18.65 3.53 -9.78
CA ALA A 58 -19.31 4.82 -9.53
C ALA A 58 -20.45 4.78 -8.48
N VAL A 59 -20.68 3.64 -7.83
CA VAL A 59 -21.84 3.43 -6.92
C VAL A 59 -21.54 3.77 -5.46
N SER A 60 -20.27 3.98 -5.09
CA SER A 60 -19.87 4.40 -3.74
C SER A 60 -19.57 5.89 -3.68
N ASP A 61 -19.97 6.55 -2.59
CA ASP A 61 -19.55 7.92 -2.26
C ASP A 61 -18.02 7.98 -2.24
N PRO A 62 -17.37 8.86 -3.04
CA PRO A 62 -15.93 9.03 -3.04
C PRO A 62 -15.32 9.31 -1.66
N ALA A 63 -16.02 10.05 -0.79
CA ALA A 63 -15.52 10.37 0.55
C ALA A 63 -15.51 9.11 1.43
N GLU A 64 -16.59 8.33 1.39
CA GLU A 64 -16.66 7.05 2.09
C GLU A 64 -15.58 6.10 1.59
N ARG A 65 -15.38 6.00 0.26
CA ARG A 65 -14.37 5.11 -0.29
C ARG A 65 -12.95 5.55 0.06
N ALA A 66 -12.66 6.84 0.04
CA ALA A 66 -11.39 7.35 0.50
C ALA A 66 -11.15 6.99 1.98
N SER A 67 -12.14 7.16 2.85
CA SER A 67 -12.02 6.82 4.29
C SER A 67 -11.74 5.33 4.57
N ALA A 68 -12.04 4.46 3.61
CA ALA A 68 -11.72 3.04 3.68
C ALA A 68 -10.24 2.72 3.39
N ILE A 69 -9.45 3.69 2.92
CA ILE A 69 -8.00 3.54 2.73
C ILE A 69 -7.31 3.56 4.10
N VAL A 70 -6.45 2.57 4.31
CA VAL A 70 -5.60 2.45 5.50
C VAL A 70 -4.16 2.21 5.07
N ILE A 71 -3.23 2.72 5.87
CA ILE A 71 -1.79 2.58 5.64
C ILE A 71 -1.18 1.72 6.72
N ILE A 72 -0.44 0.71 6.29
CA ILE A 72 0.35 -0.17 7.14
C ILE A 72 1.78 0.34 7.17
N VAL A 73 2.30 0.59 8.37
CA VAL A 73 3.69 0.97 8.59
C VAL A 73 4.56 -0.28 8.63
N VAL A 74 5.47 -0.40 7.67
CA VAL A 74 6.37 -1.55 7.51
C VAL A 74 7.78 -1.12 7.94
N ASP A 75 8.14 -1.48 9.17
CA ASP A 75 9.50 -1.24 9.67
C ASP A 75 10.55 -2.18 9.03
N ASP A 76 11.82 -1.81 9.16
CA ASP A 76 12.95 -2.52 8.56
C ASP A 76 13.17 -3.94 9.13
N ALA A 77 12.54 -4.29 10.25
CA ALA A 77 12.65 -5.63 10.82
C ALA A 77 11.73 -6.64 10.11
N ARG A 78 10.86 -6.18 9.20
CA ARG A 78 9.82 -7.01 8.56
C ARG A 78 10.17 -7.54 7.17
N PHE A 79 11.25 -7.05 6.57
CA PHE A 79 11.66 -7.43 5.22
C PHE A 79 13.17 -7.22 5.02
N ASP A 80 13.74 -7.92 4.04
CA ASP A 80 15.11 -7.67 3.60
C ASP A 80 15.11 -6.53 2.57
N ARG A 81 15.79 -5.43 2.88
CA ARG A 81 15.95 -4.28 1.98
C ARG A 81 16.65 -4.64 0.67
N SER A 82 17.53 -5.66 0.68
CA SER A 82 18.21 -6.10 -0.54
C SER A 82 17.27 -6.76 -1.55
N ALA A 83 16.10 -7.23 -1.09
CA ALA A 83 15.05 -7.81 -1.93
C ALA A 83 14.06 -6.76 -2.47
N LEU A 84 14.29 -5.46 -2.19
CA LEU A 84 13.47 -4.39 -2.74
C LEU A 84 13.98 -3.96 -4.10
N GLU A 85 13.08 -3.99 -5.07
CA GLU A 85 13.34 -3.47 -6.40
C GLU A 85 12.63 -2.11 -6.55
N PRO A 86 13.29 -1.08 -7.10
CA PRO A 86 12.62 0.16 -7.46
C PRO A 86 11.46 -0.15 -8.41
N ASP A 87 10.30 0.46 -8.18
CA ASP A 87 9.15 0.30 -9.07
C ASP A 87 9.46 0.89 -10.45
N PRO A 88 9.52 0.08 -11.53
CA PRO A 88 9.87 0.57 -12.86
C PRO A 88 8.76 1.43 -13.48
N GLY A 89 7.54 1.42 -12.93
CA GLY A 89 6.38 2.15 -13.44
C GLY A 89 6.18 3.54 -12.85
N PHE A 90 6.92 3.92 -11.81
CA PHE A 90 6.67 5.15 -11.07
C PHE A 90 7.65 6.27 -11.46
N THR A 91 7.12 7.32 -12.08
CA THR A 91 7.90 8.44 -12.64
C THR A 91 7.77 9.74 -11.84
N TYR A 92 7.13 9.74 -10.67
CA TYR A 92 7.07 10.95 -9.85
C TYR A 92 8.38 11.15 -9.08
N PRO A 93 9.10 12.28 -9.30
CA PRO A 93 10.43 12.50 -8.74
C PRO A 93 10.45 12.73 -7.22
N VAL A 94 9.28 12.88 -6.59
CA VAL A 94 9.15 13.27 -5.18
C VAL A 94 9.06 12.07 -4.24
N PHE A 95 8.63 10.90 -4.72
CA PHE A 95 8.44 9.71 -3.88
C PHE A 95 9.17 8.50 -4.46
N ARG A 96 9.68 7.63 -3.59
CA ARG A 96 10.29 6.37 -3.98
C ARG A 96 9.36 5.23 -3.64
N THR A 97 9.15 4.36 -4.62
CA THR A 97 8.29 3.21 -4.51
C THR A 97 9.09 1.96 -4.84
N PHE A 98 8.75 0.88 -4.16
CA PHE A 98 9.48 -0.37 -4.18
C PHE A 98 8.51 -1.53 -4.33
N VAL A 99 8.99 -2.60 -4.94
CA VAL A 99 8.30 -3.87 -5.05
C VAL A 99 9.08 -4.91 -4.26
N HIS A 100 8.38 -5.64 -3.39
CA HIS A 100 8.94 -6.79 -2.67
C HIS A 100 8.31 -8.09 -3.20
N PRO A 101 9.08 -9.04 -3.74
CA PRO A 101 8.55 -10.20 -4.49
C PRO A 101 7.90 -11.27 -3.59
N GLY A 102 8.08 -11.19 -2.28
CA GLY A 102 7.66 -12.21 -1.32
C GLY A 102 6.46 -11.83 -0.45
N ARG A 103 6.47 -12.38 0.76
CA ARG A 103 5.52 -12.08 1.83
C ARG A 103 6.17 -11.15 2.86
N ILE A 104 5.41 -10.18 3.35
CA ILE A 104 5.84 -9.28 4.43
C ILE A 104 4.97 -9.52 5.67
N ASP A 105 5.60 -9.79 6.81
CA ASP A 105 4.89 -9.97 8.07
C ASP A 105 4.53 -8.64 8.73
N VAL A 106 3.27 -8.24 8.58
CA VAL A 106 2.72 -6.99 9.11
C VAL A 106 1.60 -7.23 10.13
N ARG A 107 1.50 -8.43 10.71
CA ARG A 107 0.35 -8.80 11.56
C ARG A 107 0.17 -7.89 12.78
N ASN A 108 1.28 -7.39 13.31
CA ASN A 108 1.34 -6.45 14.44
C ASN A 108 1.89 -5.08 14.02
N ALA A 109 1.73 -4.71 12.75
CA ALA A 109 2.17 -3.41 12.25
C ALA A 109 1.20 -2.30 12.68
N THR A 110 1.73 -1.09 12.86
CA THR A 110 0.94 0.12 13.06
C THR A 110 0.09 0.40 11.83
N ILE A 111 -1.17 0.79 12.04
CA ILE A 111 -2.12 1.16 10.98
C ILE A 111 -2.51 2.62 11.16
N ILE A 112 -2.48 3.38 10.08
CA ILE A 112 -2.86 4.79 10.02
C ILE A 112 -4.07 4.91 9.09
N GLY A 113 -5.12 5.62 9.49
CA GLY A 113 -6.24 5.93 8.59
C GLY A 113 -5.84 7.04 7.62
N VAL A 114 -6.39 7.04 6.40
CA VAL A 114 -6.05 8.11 5.44
C VAL A 114 -6.43 9.51 5.96
N ASN A 115 -7.52 9.63 6.72
CA ASN A 115 -7.95 10.91 7.29
C ASN A 115 -6.92 11.45 8.31
N ASP A 116 -6.31 10.57 9.10
CA ASP A 116 -5.28 10.93 10.08
C ASP A 116 -4.00 11.51 9.42
N LEU A 117 -3.82 11.30 8.12
CA LEU A 117 -2.70 11.86 7.35
C LEU A 117 -2.98 13.27 6.83
N LEU A 118 -4.26 13.61 6.64
CA LEU A 118 -4.70 14.89 6.07
C LEU A 118 -4.88 15.97 7.14
N GLU A 119 -5.05 15.56 8.39
CA GLU A 119 -5.22 16.46 9.55
C GLU A 119 -3.87 16.86 10.21
N ARG A 120 -2.74 16.49 9.61
CA ARG A 120 -1.37 16.77 10.09
C ARG A 120 -0.64 17.73 9.18
#